data_AF-A0A510X447-F1
#
_entry.id   AF-A0A510X447-F1
#
_cell.length_a   1.000
_cell.length_b   1.000
_cell.length_c   1.000
_cell.angle_alpha   90.00
_cell.angle_beta   90.00
_cell.angle_gamma   90.00
#
_symmetry.space_group_name_H-M   'P 1'
#
loop_
_entity.id
_entity.type
_entity.pdbx_description
1 polymer ?
#
loop_
_entity_poly.entity_id
_entity_poly.type
_entity_poly.pdbx_seq_one_letter_code
_entity_poly.pdbx_strand_id
1 'polypeptide(L)' 'MDTRESKTPEEERQHLKEVRQPEDYSNPEPDEDQPEARESAHGVHRVLLIAIVVGIIAVGFFLFGR' A
#
# COMPACT_ATOMS: atom_id res chain seq x y z
N MET A 1 21.20 14.81 -1.32
CA MET A 1 21.93 13.80 -0.53
C MET A 1 23.01 13.23 -1.42
N ASP A 2 24.26 13.36 -1.00
CA ASP A 2 25.41 12.86 -1.75
C ASP A 2 25.57 11.37 -1.43
N THR A 3 25.26 10.49 -2.37
CA THR A 3 25.32 9.02 -2.17
C THR A 3 26.72 8.45 -2.45
N ARG A 4 27.74 9.31 -2.56
CA ARG A 4 29.13 8.92 -2.84
C ARG A 4 29.92 8.56 -1.59
N GLU A 5 29.43 8.90 -0.40
CA GLU A 5 29.98 8.45 0.87
C GLU A 5 29.28 7.16 1.31
N SER A 6 29.80 6.02 0.86
CA SER A 6 29.39 4.71 1.37
C SER A 6 29.86 4.58 2.82
N LYS A 7 28.96 4.16 3.72
CA LYS A 7 29.31 3.87 5.12
C LYS A 7 30.49 2.90 5.17
N THR A 8 31.40 3.13 6.10
CA THR A 8 32.53 2.24 6.36
C THR A 8 32.05 0.90 6.91
N PRO A 9 32.81 -0.20 6.76
CA PRO A 9 32.42 -1.51 7.31
C PRO A 9 32.18 -1.51 8.82
N GLU A 10 32.87 -0.62 9.56
CA GLU A 10 32.66 -0.39 10.99
C GLU A 10 31.26 0.20 11.26
N GLU A 11 30.87 1.22 10.50
CA GLU A 11 29.57 1.89 10.59
C GLU A 11 28.42 0.96 10.21
N GLU A 12 28.59 0.13 9.17
CA GLU A 12 27.60 -0.89 8.82
C GLU A 12 27.41 -1.91 9.95
N ARG A 13 28.51 -2.36 10.58
CA ARG A 13 28.42 -3.27 11.73
C ARG A 13 27.74 -2.65 12.93
N GLN A 14 27.96 -1.36 13.18
CA GLN A 14 27.29 -0.64 14.25
C GLN A 14 25.79 -0.51 13.96
N HIS A 15 25.43 -0.15 12.74
CA HIS A 15 24.04 -0.07 12.28
C HIS A 15 23.32 -1.43 12.42
N LEU A 16 23.97 -2.54 12.06
CA LEU A 16 23.41 -3.88 12.23
C LEU A 16 23.22 -4.30 13.69
N LYS A 17 24.00 -3.74 14.63
CA LYS A 17 23.80 -3.96 16.08
C LYS A 17 22.60 -3.17 16.59
N GLU A 18 22.41 -1.96 16.08
CA GLU A 18 21.32 -1.04 16.44
C GLU A 18 19.97 -1.54 15.88
N VAL A 19 19.95 -2.10 14.66
CA VAL A 19 18.73 -2.56 13.95
C VAL A 19 18.36 -4.03 14.26
N ARG A 20 18.97 -4.68 15.28
CA ARG A 20 18.68 -6.10 15.59
C ARG A 20 17.22 -6.38 15.90
N GLN A 21 16.47 -5.36 16.30
CA GLN A 21 15.02 -5.40 16.43
C GLN A 21 14.44 -4.23 15.64
N PRO A 22 13.26 -4.40 15.01
CA PRO A 22 12.54 -3.27 14.45
C PRO A 22 12.34 -2.22 15.54
N GLU A 23 12.54 -0.94 15.22
CA GLU A 23 12.35 0.16 16.19
C GLU A 23 10.94 0.13 16.80
N ASP A 24 9.96 -0.37 16.05
CA ASP A 24 8.60 -0.56 16.51
C ASP A 24 8.18 -2.04 16.60
N TYR A 25 8.83 -2.80 17.49
CA TYR A 25 8.41 -4.17 17.79
C TYR A 25 7.07 -4.24 18.53
N SER A 26 6.71 -3.19 19.27
CA SER A 26 5.53 -3.18 20.16
C SER A 26 4.26 -2.72 19.45
N ASN A 27 4.39 -1.91 18.40
CA ASN A 27 3.31 -1.43 17.56
C ASN A 27 3.68 -1.62 16.08
N PRO A 28 3.58 -2.84 15.53
CA PRO A 28 3.99 -3.13 14.15
C PRO A 28 3.10 -2.47 13.08
N GLU A 29 2.05 -1.78 13.50
CA GLU A 29 1.11 -1.08 12.63
C GLU A 29 1.74 0.23 12.14
N PRO A 30 1.47 0.67 10.90
CA PRO A 30 1.95 1.95 10.40
C PRO A 30 1.44 3.10 11.28
N ASP A 31 2.27 4.12 11.52
CA ASP A 31 1.81 5.30 12.28
C ASP A 31 0.61 5.96 11.58
N GLU A 32 -0.44 6.27 12.33
CA GLU A 32 -1.65 6.92 11.79
C GLU A 32 -1.39 8.32 11.19
N ASP A 33 -0.27 8.93 11.58
CA ASP A 33 0.17 10.22 11.06
C ASP A 33 0.93 10.12 9.72
N GLN A 34 1.34 8.92 9.30
CA GLN A 34 1.97 8.72 8.00
C GLN A 34 0.98 9.02 6.87
N PRO A 35 1.40 9.78 5.85
CA PRO A 35 0.53 10.12 4.73
C PRO A 35 0.01 8.88 3.98
N GLU A 36 0.80 7.81 3.92
CA GLU A 36 0.42 6.52 3.33
C GLU A 36 -0.67 5.80 4.14
N ALA A 37 -0.68 5.93 5.48
CA ALA A 37 -1.74 5.38 6.34
C ALA A 37 -3.09 6.09 6.14
N ARG A 38 -3.05 7.34 5.66
CA ARG A 38 -4.23 8.17 5.37
C ARG A 38 -4.73 8.04 3.93
N GLU A 39 -4.05 7.28 3.09
CA GLU A 39 -4.48 7.07 1.71
C GLU A 39 -5.75 6.22 1.70
N SER A 40 -6.88 6.85 1.36
CA SER A 40 -8.12 6.10 1.17
C SER A 40 -7.98 5.16 -0.02
N ALA A 41 -8.70 4.04 -0.02
CA ALA A 41 -8.75 3.08 -1.13
C ALA A 41 -9.38 3.70 -2.39
N HIS A 42 -8.66 4.63 -3.03
CA HIS A 42 -9.04 5.36 -4.23
C HIS A 42 -9.09 4.37 -5.40
N GLY A 43 -10.29 3.88 -5.70
CA GLY A 43 -10.52 3.03 -6.87
C GLY A 43 -11.57 1.97 -6.66
N VAL A 44 -11.73 1.47 -5.44
CA VAL A 44 -12.69 0.39 -5.12
C VAL A 44 -14.12 0.82 -5.44
N HIS A 45 -14.48 2.07 -5.11
CA HIS A 45 -15.80 2.61 -5.43
C HIS A 45 -16.06 2.70 -6.94
N ARG A 46 -15.03 3.03 -7.74
CA ARG A 46 -15.16 3.10 -9.21
C ARG A 46 -15.36 1.72 -9.82
N VAL A 47 -14.63 0.71 -9.32
CA VAL A 47 -14.78 -0.69 -9.77
C VAL A 47 -16.19 -1.20 -9.46
N LEU A 48 -16.72 -0.90 -8.27
CA LEU A 48 -18.09 -1.28 -7.89
C LEU A 48 -19.13 -0.67 -8.84
N LEU A 49 -19.01 0.62 -9.16
CA LEU A 49 -19.92 1.28 -10.10
C LEU A 49 -19.86 0.64 -11.50
N ILE A 50 -18.66 0.34 -12.00
CA ILE A 50 -18.49 -0.34 -13.30
C ILE A 50 -19.15 -1.72 -13.27
N ALA A 51 -18.95 -2.50 -12.21
CA ALA A 51 -19.54 -3.82 -12.08
C ALA A 51 -21.08 -3.77 -12.09
N ILE A 52 -21.68 -2.78 -11.42
CA ILE A 52 -23.13 -2.56 -11.43
C ILE A 52 -23.63 -2.28 -12.86
N VAL A 53 -22.97 -1.37 -13.58
CA VAL A 53 -23.35 -1.00 -14.95
C VAL A 53 -23.25 -2.20 -15.89
N VAL A 54 -22.14 -2.96 -15.82
CA VAL A 54 -21.96 -4.18 -16.62
C VAL A 54 -23.03 -5.23 -16.30
N GLY A 55 -23.37 -5.41 -15.02
CA GLY A 55 -24.42 -6.31 -14.59
C GLY A 55 -25.79 -5.94 -15.16
N ILE A 56 -26.17 -4.66 -15.14
CA ILE A 56 -27.43 -4.19 -15.72
C ILE A 56 -27.49 -4.46 -17.23
N ILE A 57 -26.39 -4.18 -17.95
CA ILE A 57 -26.30 -4.43 -19.39
C ILE A 57 -26.45 -5.93 -19.68
N ALA A 58 -25.74 -6.79 -18.94
CA ALA A 58 -25.81 -8.23 -19.13
C ALA A 58 -27.22 -8.79 -18.89
N VAL A 59 -27.91 -8.32 -17.83
CA VAL A 59 -29.30 -8.68 -17.56
C VAL A 59 -30.23 -8.18 -18.68
N GLY A 60 -30.04 -6.95 -19.15
CA GLY A 60 -30.79 -6.41 -20.28
C GLY A 60 -30.63 -7.25 -21.54
N PHE A 61 -29.40 -7.63 -21.89
CA PHE A 61 -29.11 -8.53 -23.01
C PHE A 61 -29.77 -9.91 -22.82
N PHE A 62 -29.72 -10.48 -21.61
CA PHE A 62 -30.34 -11.77 -21.33
C PHE A 62 -31.87 -11.73 -21.47
N LEU A 63 -32.51 -10.65 -21.00
CA LEU A 63 -33.97 -10.52 -21.00
C LEU A 63 -34.55 -10.09 -22.35
N PHE A 64 -33.85 -9.23 -23.09
CA PHE A 64 -34.37 -8.58 -24.30
C PHE A 64 -33.62 -8.94 -25.59
N GLY A 65 -32.49 -9.65 -25.50
CA GLY A 65 -31.65 -10.03 -26.65
C GLY A 65 -32.01 -11.38 -27.30
N ARG A 66 -33.21 -11.90 -27.05
CA ARG A 66 -33.74 -13.13 -27.67
C ARG A 66 -34.44 -12.85 -29.00
#